data_AF-A0A656KGR3-F1
#
_entry.id   AF-A0A656KGR3-F1
#
_cell.length_a   1.000
_cell.length_b   1.000
_cell.length_c   1.000
_cell.angle_alpha   90.00
_cell.angle_beta   90.00
_cell.angle_gamma   90.00
#
_symmetry.space_group_name_H-M   'P 1'
#
loop_
_entity.id
_entity.type
_entity.pdbx_description
1 polymer ?
#
loop_
_entity_poly.entity_id
_entity_poly.type
_entity_poly.pdbx_seq_one_letter_code
_entity_poly.pdbx_strand_id
1 'polypeptide(L)'
;MNLACFLLEIGSAPNFRPSFNFFNWQTALFGTIISALAMLFVDRFYAIGFLGILIFIFLFIHYNSPPKSWGDVSQSLIYHQVRKYLLRLKQEHVKFWRPQILLFVNDPRRQYKLIQFCNSMKKGALYILGHVIVTDDFGGSVPEARSQQAAWSKYIDFSKIKAFVNIAISPGVEWGARNIVMTSGLGGMRPNIAVLGFYNLDDFRRQPLINLSDSPTNAKGTEFHAPTSQSRNRKSFKVSEGNTMSDVLPTDSCKTEGMMSVTSYVTILEDLLLRLQINVAIAKGFEDLDFPSQDNHSKKFIDLWPIQMSAEITTAGENRPNLLTTNFDTCKFSASN
;
A
#
# COMPACT_ATOMS: atom_id res chain seq x y z
N MET A 1 -18.87 -16.86 -32.15
CA MET A 1 -20.05 -16.26 -31.48
C MET A 1 -20.40 -16.96 -30.17
N ASN A 2 -20.73 -18.25 -30.16
CA ASN A 2 -21.05 -19.00 -28.92
C ASN A 2 -19.98 -18.84 -27.84
N LEU A 3 -18.70 -18.96 -28.21
CA LEU A 3 -17.57 -18.75 -27.30
C LEU A 3 -17.55 -17.34 -26.71
N ALA A 4 -17.83 -16.31 -27.52
CA ALA A 4 -17.85 -14.93 -27.07
C ALA A 4 -19.01 -14.67 -26.10
N CYS A 5 -20.21 -15.18 -26.39
CA CYS A 5 -21.36 -15.09 -25.47
C CYS A 5 -21.09 -15.81 -24.15
N PHE A 6 -20.47 -16.99 -24.19
CA PHE A 6 -20.05 -17.71 -22.98
C PHE A 6 -19.05 -16.88 -22.15
N LEU A 7 -18.00 -16.35 -22.79
CA LEU A 7 -16.95 -15.56 -22.12
C LEU A 7 -17.50 -14.25 -21.52
N LEU A 8 -18.44 -13.59 -22.19
CA LEU A 8 -19.06 -12.36 -21.68
C LEU A 8 -19.98 -12.63 -20.49
N GLU A 9 -20.74 -13.73 -20.52
CA GLU A 9 -21.64 -14.12 -19.43
C GLU A 9 -20.86 -14.53 -18.18
N ILE A 10 -19.85 -15.41 -18.32
CA ILE A 10 -18.99 -15.81 -17.19
C ILE A 10 -18.15 -14.64 -16.69
N GLY A 11 -17.74 -13.76 -17.61
CA GLY A 11 -17.06 -12.50 -17.32
C GLY A 11 -17.90 -11.50 -16.53
N SER A 12 -19.23 -11.75 -16.43
CA SER A 12 -20.21 -10.79 -15.92
C SER A 12 -19.99 -9.40 -16.53
N ALA A 13 -19.74 -9.38 -17.86
CA ALA A 13 -19.43 -8.15 -18.57
C ALA A 13 -20.61 -7.17 -18.40
N PRO A 14 -20.39 -5.95 -17.88
CA PRO A 14 -21.48 -5.08 -17.43
C PRO A 14 -22.46 -4.70 -18.53
N ASN A 15 -21.99 -4.65 -19.78
CA ASN A 15 -22.79 -4.30 -20.95
C ASN A 15 -23.52 -5.51 -21.58
N PHE A 16 -23.20 -6.74 -21.15
CA PHE A 16 -23.80 -7.95 -21.68
C PHE A 16 -24.96 -8.39 -20.78
N ARG A 17 -26.19 -8.06 -21.19
CA ARG A 17 -27.43 -8.40 -20.47
C ARG A 17 -28.41 -9.10 -21.41
N PRO A 18 -28.22 -10.41 -21.67
CA PRO A 18 -29.11 -11.17 -22.53
C PRO A 18 -30.53 -11.15 -21.94
N SER A 19 -31.49 -10.64 -22.71
CA SER A 19 -32.90 -10.58 -22.32
C SER A 19 -33.70 -11.81 -22.74
N PHE A 20 -33.06 -12.75 -23.46
CA PHE A 20 -33.71 -13.93 -23.99
C PHE A 20 -33.85 -15.02 -22.93
N ASN A 21 -35.08 -15.49 -22.71
CA ASN A 21 -35.44 -16.40 -21.62
C ASN A 21 -34.69 -17.75 -21.62
N PHE A 22 -34.29 -18.27 -22.79
CA PHE A 22 -33.60 -19.56 -22.89
C PHE A 22 -32.08 -19.43 -23.01
N PHE A 23 -31.54 -18.21 -22.91
CA PHE A 23 -30.09 -18.02 -22.88
C PHE A 23 -29.55 -18.38 -21.49
N ASN A 24 -28.52 -19.24 -21.44
CA ASN A 24 -27.74 -19.46 -20.22
C ASN A 24 -26.26 -19.72 -20.60
N TRP A 25 -25.36 -19.62 -19.62
CA TRP A 25 -23.92 -19.83 -19.87
C TRP A 25 -23.61 -21.26 -20.35
N GLN A 26 -24.41 -22.25 -19.92
CA GLN A 26 -24.22 -23.66 -20.25
C GLN A 26 -24.56 -23.95 -21.71
N THR A 27 -25.62 -23.35 -22.27
CA THR A 27 -26.04 -23.51 -23.66
C THR A 27 -25.04 -22.84 -24.60
N ALA A 28 -24.50 -21.68 -24.22
CA ALA A 28 -23.41 -21.04 -24.96
C ALA A 28 -22.12 -21.89 -24.96
N LEU A 29 -21.76 -22.49 -23.81
CA LEU A 29 -20.63 -23.42 -23.72
C LEU A 29 -20.87 -24.66 -24.60
N PHE A 30 -22.03 -25.26 -24.49
CA PHE A 30 -22.39 -26.47 -25.24
C PHE A 30 -22.39 -26.22 -26.75
N GLY A 31 -22.97 -25.09 -27.20
CA GLY A 31 -22.91 -24.67 -28.59
C GLY A 31 -21.48 -24.39 -29.08
N THR A 32 -20.59 -23.94 -28.20
CA THR A 32 -19.16 -23.78 -28.53
C THR A 32 -18.49 -25.13 -28.73
N ILE A 33 -18.71 -26.07 -27.82
CA ILE A 33 -18.12 -27.42 -27.89
C ILE A 33 -18.64 -28.17 -29.11
N ILE A 34 -19.96 -28.16 -29.36
CA ILE A 34 -20.55 -28.85 -30.53
C ILE A 34 -19.99 -28.27 -31.83
N SER A 35 -19.96 -26.95 -31.98
CA SER A 35 -19.45 -26.32 -33.21
C SER A 35 -17.96 -26.64 -33.43
N ALA A 36 -17.15 -26.66 -32.38
CA ALA A 36 -15.74 -27.07 -32.47
C ALA A 36 -15.58 -28.55 -32.84
N LEU A 37 -16.38 -29.44 -32.24
CA LEU A 37 -16.35 -30.88 -32.56
C LEU A 37 -16.81 -31.15 -33.99
N ALA A 38 -17.88 -30.49 -34.45
CA ALA A 38 -18.36 -30.60 -35.82
C ALA A 38 -17.30 -30.16 -36.82
N MET A 39 -16.58 -29.06 -36.54
CA MET A 39 -15.48 -28.58 -37.37
C MET A 39 -14.33 -29.59 -37.47
N LEU A 40 -13.94 -30.21 -36.35
CA LEU A 40 -12.89 -31.24 -36.31
C LEU A 40 -13.32 -32.57 -36.97
N PHE A 41 -14.62 -32.85 -37.01
CA PHE A 41 -15.17 -34.06 -37.64
C PHE A 41 -15.19 -33.96 -39.17
N VAL A 42 -15.47 -32.78 -39.73
CA VAL A 42 -15.50 -32.56 -41.19
C VAL A 42 -14.11 -32.68 -41.80
N ASP A 43 -13.15 -31.87 -41.33
CA ASP A 43 -11.75 -31.97 -41.75
C ASP A 43 -10.82 -31.45 -40.66
N ARG A 44 -10.04 -32.36 -40.09
CA ARG A 44 -9.13 -32.07 -38.97
C ARG A 44 -7.97 -31.15 -39.37
N PHE A 45 -7.42 -31.30 -40.57
CA PHE A 45 -6.21 -30.57 -40.98
C PHE A 45 -6.53 -29.09 -41.22
N TYR A 46 -7.59 -28.83 -41.99
CA TYR A 46 -8.05 -27.45 -42.21
C TYR A 46 -8.59 -26.82 -40.91
N ALA A 47 -9.28 -27.59 -40.06
CA ALA A 47 -9.80 -27.09 -38.80
C ALA A 47 -8.70 -26.57 -37.86
N ILE A 48 -7.61 -27.34 -37.69
CA ILE A 48 -6.46 -26.92 -36.88
C ILE A 48 -5.79 -25.70 -37.52
N GLY A 49 -5.66 -25.65 -38.85
CA GLY A 49 -5.12 -24.49 -39.56
C GLY A 49 -5.89 -23.20 -39.28
N PHE A 50 -7.23 -23.23 -39.41
CA PHE A 50 -8.08 -22.07 -39.12
C PHE A 50 -8.06 -21.67 -37.65
N LEU A 51 -8.05 -22.64 -36.72
CA LEU A 51 -7.94 -22.34 -35.29
C LEU A 51 -6.60 -21.66 -34.97
N GLY A 52 -5.50 -22.12 -35.58
CA GLY A 52 -4.19 -21.50 -35.47
C GLY A 52 -4.17 -20.06 -36.01
N ILE A 53 -4.75 -19.83 -37.20
CA ILE A 53 -4.89 -18.49 -37.79
C ILE A 53 -5.73 -17.58 -36.88
N LEU A 54 -6.84 -18.08 -36.32
CA LEU A 54 -7.69 -17.32 -35.39
C LEU A 54 -6.93 -16.90 -34.13
N ILE A 55 -6.18 -17.83 -33.52
CA ILE A 55 -5.35 -17.55 -32.34
C ILE A 55 -4.25 -16.54 -32.69
N PHE A 56 -3.60 -16.71 -33.85
CA PHE A 56 -2.57 -15.79 -34.33
C PHE A 56 -3.13 -14.37 -34.51
N ILE A 57 -4.28 -14.23 -35.17
CA ILE A 57 -4.96 -12.93 -35.32
C ILE A 57 -5.34 -12.35 -33.96
N PHE A 58 -5.86 -13.17 -33.04
CA PHE A 58 -6.22 -12.72 -31.69
C PHE A 58 -4.99 -12.20 -30.93
N LEU A 59 -3.88 -12.93 -30.95
CA LEU A 59 -2.62 -12.51 -30.32
C LEU A 59 -2.02 -11.27 -30.99
N PHE A 60 -2.08 -11.21 -32.32
CA PHE A 60 -1.61 -10.06 -33.10
C PHE A 60 -2.40 -8.80 -32.74
N ILE A 61 -3.73 -8.89 -32.63
CA ILE A 61 -4.57 -7.78 -32.18
C ILE A 61 -4.27 -7.44 -30.73
N HIS A 62 -4.15 -8.44 -29.85
CA HIS A 62 -3.89 -8.20 -28.43
C HIS A 62 -2.54 -7.49 -28.19
N TYR A 63 -1.50 -7.85 -28.93
CA TYR A 63 -0.17 -7.25 -28.76
C TYR A 63 -0.01 -5.89 -29.47
N ASN A 64 -0.64 -5.71 -30.64
CA ASN A 64 -0.55 -4.45 -31.39
C ASN A 64 -1.60 -3.41 -31.01
N SER A 65 -2.65 -3.79 -30.28
CA SER A 65 -3.67 -2.83 -29.83
C SER A 65 -3.08 -1.94 -28.74
N PRO A 66 -3.11 -0.61 -28.90
CA PRO A 66 -2.70 0.30 -27.84
C PRO A 66 -3.62 0.12 -26.61
N PRO A 67 -3.14 0.39 -25.39
CA PRO A 67 -3.97 0.32 -24.20
C PRO A 67 -5.16 1.28 -24.33
N LYS A 68 -6.34 0.73 -24.63
CA LYS A 68 -7.58 1.51 -24.77
C LYS A 68 -8.13 1.83 -23.39
N SER A 69 -8.54 3.08 -23.18
CA SER A 69 -9.13 3.56 -21.93
C SER A 69 -10.55 3.04 -21.65
N TRP A 70 -11.21 2.45 -22.64
CA TRP A 70 -12.64 2.08 -22.59
C TRP A 70 -12.94 0.71 -21.95
N GLY A 71 -11.95 0.12 -21.28
CA GLY A 71 -12.13 -1.07 -20.46
C GLY A 71 -11.81 -2.38 -21.17
N ASP A 72 -11.27 -3.31 -20.39
CA ASP A 72 -10.95 -4.67 -20.79
C ASP A 72 -11.96 -5.62 -20.11
N VAL A 73 -12.44 -6.62 -20.85
CA VAL A 73 -13.32 -7.68 -20.31
C VAL A 73 -12.62 -8.40 -19.15
N SER A 74 -11.29 -8.53 -19.22
CA SER A 74 -10.47 -9.12 -18.15
C SER A 74 -10.61 -8.35 -16.82
N GLN A 75 -10.61 -7.01 -16.87
CA GLN A 75 -10.74 -6.14 -15.70
C GLN A 75 -12.12 -6.23 -15.07
N SER A 76 -13.17 -6.38 -15.89
CA SER A 76 -14.55 -6.57 -15.39
C SER A 76 -14.68 -7.87 -14.60
N LEU A 77 -14.10 -8.96 -15.11
CA LEU A 77 -14.07 -10.26 -14.44
C LEU A 77 -13.27 -10.20 -13.13
N ILE A 78 -12.08 -9.58 -13.15
CA ILE A 78 -11.26 -9.37 -11.95
C ILE A 78 -12.05 -8.59 -10.90
N TYR A 79 -12.69 -7.48 -11.29
CA TYR A 79 -13.49 -6.66 -10.37
C TYR A 79 -14.63 -7.45 -9.74
N HIS A 80 -15.40 -8.19 -10.54
CA HIS A 80 -16.49 -9.03 -10.04
C HIS A 80 -15.97 -10.06 -9.02
N GLN A 81 -14.87 -10.73 -9.36
CA GLN A 81 -14.27 -11.76 -8.51
C GLN A 81 -13.72 -11.20 -7.20
N VAL A 82 -12.99 -10.08 -7.25
CA VAL A 82 -12.46 -9.38 -6.08
C VAL A 82 -13.59 -8.91 -5.18
N ARG A 83 -14.63 -8.26 -5.73
CA ARG A 83 -15.81 -7.83 -4.97
C ARG A 83 -16.48 -9.01 -4.25
N LYS A 84 -16.72 -10.12 -4.97
CA LYS A 84 -17.36 -11.31 -4.41
C LYS A 84 -16.52 -11.94 -3.29
N TYR A 85 -15.20 -11.98 -3.44
CA TYR A 85 -14.30 -12.47 -2.39
C TYR A 85 -14.22 -11.52 -1.19
N LEU A 86 -14.17 -10.21 -1.40
CA LEU A 86 -14.18 -9.23 -0.29
C LEU A 86 -15.47 -9.29 0.52
N LEU A 87 -16.63 -9.53 -0.11
CA LEU A 87 -17.91 -9.73 0.59
C LEU A 87 -17.97 -11.03 1.40
N ARG A 88 -17.20 -12.06 0.99
CA ARG A 88 -17.09 -13.33 1.72
C ARG A 88 -16.01 -13.29 2.81
N LEU A 89 -15.08 -12.36 2.71
CA LEU A 89 -13.99 -12.20 3.66
C LEU A 89 -14.56 -11.67 4.99
N LYS A 90 -14.47 -12.50 6.03
CA LYS A 90 -14.83 -12.14 7.40
C LYS A 90 -13.62 -11.59 8.15
N GLN A 91 -13.88 -10.97 9.30
CA GLN A 91 -12.84 -10.47 10.19
C GLN A 91 -11.88 -11.61 10.61
N GLU A 92 -10.60 -11.27 10.71
CA GLU A 92 -9.53 -12.21 10.99
C GLU A 92 -9.69 -12.86 12.37
N HIS A 93 -9.56 -14.18 12.43
CA HIS A 93 -9.61 -14.93 13.67
C HIS A 93 -8.23 -14.98 14.32
N VAL A 94 -8.16 -14.88 15.65
CA VAL A 94 -6.90 -14.81 16.43
C VAL A 94 -5.91 -15.92 16.07
N LYS A 95 -6.39 -17.14 15.84
CA LYS A 95 -5.57 -18.32 15.46
C LYS A 95 -4.84 -18.19 14.12
N PHE A 96 -5.36 -17.37 13.20
CA PHE A 96 -4.84 -17.23 11.84
C PHE A 96 -4.35 -15.82 11.54
N TRP A 97 -4.02 -15.07 12.60
CA TRP A 97 -3.56 -13.70 12.50
C TRP A 97 -2.32 -13.59 11.59
N ARG A 98 -2.35 -12.60 10.67
CA ARG A 98 -1.27 -12.24 9.76
C ARG A 98 -1.06 -10.73 9.80
N PRO A 99 0.19 -10.24 9.61
CA PRO A 99 0.45 -8.82 9.63
C PRO A 99 -0.10 -8.14 8.37
N GLN A 100 -1.15 -7.33 8.52
CA GLN A 100 -1.68 -6.44 7.50
C GLN A 100 -1.15 -5.04 7.79
N ILE A 101 -0.10 -4.65 7.06
CA ILE A 101 0.76 -3.54 7.44
C ILE A 101 0.29 -2.24 6.78
N LEU A 102 0.10 -1.19 7.58
CA LEU A 102 0.05 0.20 7.13
C LEU A 102 1.35 0.87 7.57
N LEU A 103 2.20 1.26 6.62
CA LEU A 103 3.46 1.96 6.91
C LEU A 103 3.29 3.45 6.59
N PHE A 104 3.50 4.31 7.58
CA PHE A 104 3.58 5.75 7.37
C PHE A 104 4.96 6.13 6.83
N VAL A 105 4.99 6.74 5.64
CA VAL A 105 6.21 7.13 4.95
C VAL A 105 6.12 8.61 4.54
N ASN A 106 7.11 9.39 4.96
CA ASN A 106 7.24 10.79 4.54
C ASN A 106 8.18 10.93 3.34
N ASP A 107 9.34 10.25 3.41
CA ASP A 107 10.35 10.29 2.36
C ASP A 107 10.76 8.85 1.97
N PRO A 108 10.35 8.37 0.78
CA PRO A 108 10.64 7.01 0.35
C PRO A 108 12.13 6.77 0.13
N ARG A 109 12.93 7.82 -0.14
CA ARG A 109 14.38 7.71 -0.33
C ARG A 109 15.09 7.38 0.98
N ARG A 110 14.76 8.10 2.05
CA ARG A 110 15.30 7.86 3.39
C ARG A 110 14.80 6.54 3.98
N GLN A 111 13.54 6.19 3.72
CA GLN A 111 12.88 5.04 4.34
C GLN A 111 12.84 3.79 3.44
N TYR A 112 13.60 3.76 2.33
CA TYR A 112 13.63 2.63 1.39
C TYR A 112 13.88 1.29 2.09
N LYS A 113 14.85 1.27 3.02
CA LYS A 113 15.23 0.07 3.76
C LYS A 113 14.08 -0.48 4.60
N LEU A 114 13.34 0.41 5.26
CA LEU A 114 12.14 0.08 6.03
C LEU A 114 11.00 -0.44 5.12
N ILE A 115 10.78 0.18 3.97
CA ILE A 115 9.74 -0.23 3.01
C ILE A 115 9.99 -1.68 2.55
N GLN A 116 11.23 -2.02 2.17
CA GLN A 116 11.58 -3.38 1.74
C GLN A 116 11.50 -4.40 2.88
N PHE A 117 11.87 -4.00 4.10
CA PHE A 117 11.71 -4.85 5.29
C PHE A 117 10.23 -5.19 5.54
N CYS A 118 9.34 -4.21 5.53
CA CYS A 118 7.89 -4.43 5.65
C CYS A 118 7.35 -5.30 4.51
N ASN A 119 7.83 -5.11 3.28
CA ASN A 119 7.46 -5.94 2.13
C ASN A 119 7.88 -7.41 2.33
N SER A 120 9.01 -7.67 2.99
CA SER A 120 9.45 -9.03 3.33
C SER A 120 8.62 -9.61 4.50
N MET A 121 8.29 -8.79 5.49
CA MET A 121 7.50 -9.18 6.66
C MET A 121 6.07 -9.59 6.31
N LYS A 122 5.41 -8.88 5.38
CA LYS A 122 3.99 -9.12 5.07
C LYS A 122 3.72 -10.52 4.50
N LYS A 123 4.73 -11.20 3.90
CA LYS A 123 4.61 -12.53 3.26
C LYS A 123 3.36 -12.72 2.37
N GLY A 124 3.02 -11.68 1.61
CA GLY A 124 1.86 -11.68 0.71
C GLY A 124 0.56 -11.09 1.27
N ALA A 125 0.51 -10.72 2.56
CA ALA A 125 -0.60 -9.99 3.15
C ALA A 125 -0.72 -8.55 2.62
N LEU A 126 -1.78 -7.87 3.06
CA LEU A 126 -2.06 -6.46 2.74
C LEU A 126 -0.89 -5.59 3.20
N TYR A 127 -0.46 -4.69 2.33
CA TYR A 127 0.55 -3.69 2.65
C TYR A 127 0.18 -2.36 1.98
N ILE A 128 0.07 -1.33 2.81
CA ILE A 128 -0.34 0.02 2.41
C ILE A 128 0.74 1.00 2.83
N LEU A 129 1.17 1.85 1.91
CA LEU A 129 2.01 3.01 2.17
C LEU A 129 1.11 4.23 2.39
N GLY A 130 1.15 4.78 3.60
CA GLY A 130 0.41 5.97 4.00
C GLY A 130 1.29 7.21 3.90
N HIS A 131 0.80 8.23 3.19
CA HIS A 131 1.46 9.54 3.12
C HIS A 131 0.45 10.67 3.40
N VAL A 132 0.83 11.65 4.20
CA VAL A 132 -0.03 12.78 4.56
C VAL A 132 0.54 14.07 3.98
N ILE A 133 -0.24 14.76 3.17
CA ILE A 133 0.07 16.08 2.64
C ILE A 133 -0.51 17.12 3.61
N VAL A 134 0.35 17.96 4.17
CA VAL A 134 -0.05 18.97 5.16
C VAL A 134 -0.32 20.30 4.45
N THR A 135 -1.58 20.71 4.45
CA THR A 135 -2.02 21.96 3.82
C THR A 135 -3.38 22.39 4.34
N ASP A 136 -3.55 23.69 4.55
CA ASP A 136 -4.82 24.29 4.91
C ASP A 136 -5.73 24.47 3.69
N ASP A 137 -5.14 24.62 2.50
CA ASP A 137 -5.89 24.71 1.24
C ASP A 137 -6.06 23.33 0.59
N PHE A 138 -7.25 22.75 0.76
CA PHE A 138 -7.64 21.50 0.12
C PHE A 138 -7.79 21.65 -1.40
N GLY A 139 -8.33 22.77 -1.88
CA GLY A 139 -8.64 22.96 -3.30
C GLY A 139 -7.38 23.00 -4.17
N GLY A 140 -6.39 23.79 -3.76
CA GLY A 140 -5.11 23.93 -4.45
C GLY A 140 -4.23 22.67 -4.39
N SER A 141 -4.42 21.81 -3.39
CA SER A 141 -3.58 20.62 -3.18
C SER A 141 -4.12 19.34 -3.83
N VAL A 142 -5.36 19.31 -4.32
CA VAL A 142 -5.90 18.13 -5.04
C VAL A 142 -5.08 17.75 -6.28
N PRO A 143 -4.68 18.68 -7.17
CA PRO A 143 -3.80 18.35 -8.30
C PRO A 143 -2.46 17.78 -7.85
N GLU A 144 -1.90 18.31 -6.77
CA GLU A 144 -0.67 17.82 -6.17
C GLU A 144 -0.84 16.40 -5.63
N ALA A 145 -1.90 16.13 -4.86
CA ALA A 145 -2.18 14.80 -4.34
C ALA A 145 -2.38 13.75 -5.44
N ARG A 146 -3.01 14.11 -6.57
CA ARG A 146 -3.11 13.23 -7.74
C ARG A 146 -1.74 12.96 -8.38
N SER A 147 -0.89 13.99 -8.48
CA SER A 147 0.48 13.86 -8.98
C SER A 147 1.32 12.95 -8.07
N GLN A 148 1.24 13.17 -6.75
CA GLN A 148 1.90 12.33 -5.77
C GLN A 148 1.38 10.88 -5.84
N GLN A 149 0.07 10.65 -5.91
CA GLN A 149 -0.50 9.29 -6.03
C GLN A 149 0.07 8.55 -7.26
N ALA A 150 0.20 9.24 -8.39
CA ALA A 150 0.80 8.68 -9.59
C ALA A 150 2.31 8.42 -9.42
N ALA A 151 3.05 9.33 -8.78
CA ALA A 151 4.48 9.18 -8.50
C ALA A 151 4.76 7.99 -7.55
N TRP A 152 3.98 7.87 -6.47
CA TRP A 152 4.07 6.76 -5.53
C TRP A 152 3.70 5.42 -6.20
N SER A 153 2.68 5.41 -7.07
CA SER A 153 2.33 4.19 -7.83
C SER A 153 3.47 3.76 -8.75
N LYS A 154 4.08 4.71 -9.49
CA LYS A 154 5.26 4.45 -10.32
C LYS A 154 6.46 3.95 -9.48
N TYR A 155 6.63 4.51 -8.28
CA TYR A 155 7.68 4.07 -7.36
C TYR A 155 7.46 2.61 -6.90
N ILE A 156 6.23 2.22 -6.58
CA ILE A 156 5.89 0.83 -6.23
C ILE A 156 6.21 -0.12 -7.39
N ASP A 157 5.82 0.24 -8.61
CA ASP A 157 6.08 -0.55 -9.81
C ASP A 157 7.59 -0.69 -10.08
N PHE A 158 8.32 0.42 -9.99
CA PHE A 158 9.77 0.47 -10.17
C PHE A 158 10.52 -0.37 -9.13
N SER A 159 10.11 -0.26 -7.86
CA SER A 159 10.72 -0.97 -6.73
C SER A 159 10.28 -2.44 -6.60
N LYS A 160 9.35 -2.89 -7.46
CA LYS A 160 8.77 -4.24 -7.47
C LYS A 160 8.15 -4.65 -6.12
N ILE A 161 7.62 -3.69 -5.38
CA ILE A 161 6.94 -3.93 -4.11
C ILE A 161 5.46 -4.20 -4.37
N LYS A 162 4.86 -5.13 -3.63
CA LYS A 162 3.42 -5.40 -3.72
C LYS A 162 2.67 -4.63 -2.64
N ALA A 163 2.48 -3.34 -2.85
CA ALA A 163 1.81 -2.45 -1.92
C ALA A 163 0.74 -1.60 -2.62
N PHE A 164 -0.17 -1.04 -1.82
CA PHE A 164 -1.08 0.02 -2.24
C PHE A 164 -0.61 1.36 -1.64
N VAL A 165 -0.94 2.47 -2.30
CA VAL A 165 -0.67 3.82 -1.78
C VAL A 165 -1.98 4.41 -1.28
N ASN A 166 -1.97 4.98 -0.07
CA ASN A 166 -3.06 5.79 0.45
C ASN A 166 -2.51 7.18 0.83
N ILE A 167 -2.95 8.22 0.11
CA ILE A 167 -2.55 9.61 0.36
C ILE A 167 -3.74 10.36 0.95
N ALA A 168 -3.51 11.04 2.08
CA ALA A 168 -4.49 11.93 2.69
C ALA A 168 -4.02 13.38 2.65
N ILE A 169 -4.94 14.29 2.37
CA ILE A 169 -4.74 15.74 2.50
C ILE A 169 -5.37 16.17 3.81
N SER A 170 -4.63 16.90 4.64
CA SER A 170 -5.14 17.38 5.92
C SER A 170 -4.41 18.63 6.40
N PRO A 171 -5.06 19.51 7.19
CA PRO A 171 -4.41 20.68 7.79
C PRO A 171 -3.35 20.31 8.83
N GLY A 172 -3.45 19.13 9.45
CA GLY A 172 -2.49 18.62 10.43
C GLY A 172 -2.18 17.14 10.23
N VAL A 173 -0.94 16.75 10.51
CA VAL A 173 -0.44 15.37 10.32
C VAL A 173 -1.25 14.38 11.16
N GLU A 174 -1.68 14.79 12.35
CA GLU A 174 -2.48 13.98 13.28
C GLU A 174 -3.82 13.60 12.67
N TRP A 175 -4.52 14.58 12.10
CA TRP A 175 -5.79 14.36 11.40
C TRP A 175 -5.60 13.47 10.18
N GLY A 176 -4.56 13.71 9.39
CA GLY A 176 -4.22 12.88 8.24
C GLY A 176 -3.94 11.43 8.63
N ALA A 177 -3.14 11.22 9.67
CA ALA A 177 -2.78 9.88 10.15
C ALA A 177 -4.02 9.09 10.62
N ARG A 178 -4.88 9.73 11.42
CA ARG A 178 -6.17 9.14 11.86
C ARG A 178 -7.03 8.78 10.65
N ASN A 179 -7.15 9.70 9.68
CA ASN A 179 -7.96 9.49 8.49
C ASN A 179 -7.43 8.32 7.65
N ILE A 180 -6.12 8.23 7.44
CA ILE A 180 -5.52 7.11 6.70
C ILE A 180 -5.84 5.79 7.39
N VAL A 181 -5.69 5.67 8.72
CA VAL A 181 -5.97 4.41 9.41
C VAL A 181 -7.44 4.01 9.30
N MET A 182 -8.36 4.96 9.48
CA MET A 182 -9.81 4.70 9.42
C MET A 182 -10.30 4.37 7.99
N THR A 183 -9.72 4.99 6.98
CA THR A 183 -10.13 4.84 5.57
C THR A 183 -9.35 3.76 4.82
N SER A 184 -8.24 3.27 5.38
CA SER A 184 -7.43 2.25 4.73
C SER A 184 -8.13 0.89 4.71
N GLY A 185 -8.16 0.28 3.52
CA GLY A 185 -8.72 -1.04 3.29
C GLY A 185 -10.18 -1.02 2.83
N LEU A 186 -10.72 -2.21 2.54
CA LEU A 186 -12.08 -2.38 2.03
C LEU A 186 -12.70 -3.66 2.61
N GLY A 187 -13.84 -3.51 3.30
CA GLY A 187 -14.51 -4.64 3.96
C GLY A 187 -13.62 -5.32 5.00
N GLY A 188 -13.47 -6.64 4.90
CA GLY A 188 -12.59 -7.44 5.78
C GLY A 188 -11.09 -7.32 5.50
N MET A 189 -10.68 -6.66 4.41
CA MET A 189 -9.27 -6.46 4.06
C MET A 189 -8.82 -5.08 4.57
N ARG A 190 -8.33 -5.01 5.80
CA ARG A 190 -7.95 -3.77 6.50
C ARG A 190 -6.66 -3.95 7.27
N PRO A 191 -5.80 -2.91 7.35
CA PRO A 191 -4.57 -3.01 8.12
C PRO A 191 -4.87 -3.26 9.60
N ASN A 192 -4.07 -4.13 10.23
CA ASN A 192 -4.17 -4.48 11.65
C ASN A 192 -2.92 -4.08 12.44
N ILE A 193 -1.87 -3.61 11.75
CA ILE A 193 -0.68 -3.00 12.33
C ILE A 193 -0.36 -1.68 11.61
N ALA A 194 -0.16 -0.62 12.37
CA ALA A 194 0.45 0.62 11.90
C ALA A 194 1.96 0.63 12.24
N VAL A 195 2.80 0.86 11.24
CA VAL A 195 4.25 0.98 11.39
C VAL A 195 4.65 2.44 11.19
N LEU A 196 5.42 2.98 12.15
CA LEU A 196 5.98 4.32 12.07
C LEU A 196 7.50 4.26 12.17
N GLY A 197 8.18 5.13 11.45
CA GLY A 197 9.61 5.40 11.70
C GLY A 197 9.80 6.01 13.10
N PHE A 198 10.90 5.67 13.75
CA PHE A 198 11.30 6.29 15.01
C PHE A 198 11.59 7.77 14.77
N TYR A 199 11.15 8.61 15.71
CA TYR A 199 11.43 10.04 15.64
C TYR A 199 12.92 10.32 15.85
N ASN A 200 13.61 10.83 14.83
CA ASN A 200 15.02 11.14 14.95
C ASN A 200 15.24 12.44 15.73
N LEU A 201 15.49 12.32 17.04
CA LEU A 201 15.76 13.44 17.93
C LEU A 201 17.06 14.18 17.59
N ASP A 202 18.02 13.52 16.92
CA ASP A 202 19.29 14.13 16.55
C ASP A 202 19.10 15.18 15.44
N ASP A 203 18.17 14.92 14.51
CA ASP A 203 17.79 15.88 13.48
C ASP A 203 17.04 17.09 14.06
N PHE A 204 16.24 16.87 15.12
CA PHE A 204 15.59 17.97 15.86
C PHE A 204 16.62 18.81 16.62
N ARG A 205 17.59 18.18 17.29
CA ARG A 205 18.66 18.87 18.04
C ARG A 205 19.60 19.68 17.14
N ARG A 206 19.74 19.30 15.87
CA ARG A 206 20.55 20.02 14.87
C ARG A 206 19.85 21.22 14.24
N GLN A 207 18.56 21.43 14.49
CA GLN A 207 17.89 22.67 14.12
C GLN A 207 18.08 23.70 15.23
N PRO A 208 18.55 24.93 14.93
CA PRO A 208 18.66 25.95 15.95
C PRO A 208 17.26 26.34 16.39
N LEU A 209 16.90 25.97 17.62
CA LEU A 209 15.80 26.60 18.33
C LEU A 209 16.20 28.07 18.53
N ILE A 210 15.46 28.97 17.88
CA ILE A 210 15.44 30.41 18.14
C ILE A 210 16.68 31.16 17.60
N ASN A 211 16.48 31.95 16.53
CA ASN A 211 17.24 33.18 16.36
C ASN A 211 16.87 34.08 17.55
N LEU A 212 17.73 34.17 18.55
CA LEU A 212 17.67 35.26 19.52
C LEU A 212 17.98 36.53 18.74
N SER A 213 16.94 37.17 18.19
CA SER A 213 17.07 38.54 17.72
C SER A 213 17.12 39.42 18.95
N ASP A 214 18.26 40.06 19.12
CA ASP A 214 18.57 40.99 20.19
C ASP A 214 17.52 42.10 20.36
N SER A 215 17.52 42.65 21.58
CA SER A 215 16.69 43.73 22.16
C SER A 215 16.48 44.98 21.26
N PRO A 216 15.45 45.80 21.52
CA PRO A 216 14.96 46.82 20.61
C PRO A 216 15.78 48.11 20.69
N THR A 217 16.34 48.55 19.57
CA THR A 217 16.79 49.94 19.41
C THR A 217 16.42 50.48 18.02
N ASN A 218 15.45 51.40 18.02
CA ASN A 218 15.23 52.55 17.12
C ASN A 218 15.25 52.38 15.59
N ALA A 219 14.04 52.45 15.02
CA ALA A 219 13.58 53.35 13.96
C ALA A 219 14.43 53.58 12.70
N LYS A 220 13.94 53.09 11.55
CA LYS A 220 13.42 53.88 10.39
C LYS A 220 13.19 52.98 9.15
N GLY A 221 12.05 53.19 8.48
CA GLY A 221 11.95 53.15 7.02
C GLY A 221 11.68 51.81 6.30
N THR A 222 10.42 51.64 5.91
CA THR A 222 9.94 51.29 4.54
C THR A 222 10.26 49.92 3.88
N GLU A 223 9.18 49.38 3.28
CA GLU A 223 9.06 48.46 2.13
C GLU A 223 8.74 46.98 2.37
N PHE A 224 7.53 46.66 1.90
CA PHE A 224 6.95 45.33 1.70
C PHE A 224 7.70 44.59 0.59
N HIS A 225 8.30 43.44 0.90
CA HIS A 225 8.71 42.47 -0.11
C HIS A 225 8.26 41.06 0.28
N ALA A 226 7.46 40.46 -0.61
CA ALA A 226 7.02 39.08 -0.54
C ALA A 226 8.22 38.10 -0.63
N PRO A 227 8.22 36.96 0.09
CA PRO A 227 9.32 36.03 0.02
C PRO A 227 9.24 35.18 -1.26
N THR A 228 10.11 35.51 -2.22
CA THR A 228 10.47 34.67 -3.37
C THR A 228 11.14 33.39 -2.87
N SER A 229 10.60 32.23 -3.27
CA SER A 229 11.11 30.90 -2.95
C SER A 229 12.49 30.66 -3.58
N GLN A 230 13.55 30.91 -2.81
CA GLN A 230 14.90 30.52 -3.21
C GLN A 230 15.10 29.01 -3.01
N SER A 231 15.24 28.33 -4.15
CA SER A 231 15.78 26.98 -4.29
C SER A 231 17.04 26.79 -3.45
N ARG A 232 16.94 26.00 -2.38
CA ARG A 232 18.11 25.58 -1.60
C ARG A 232 18.83 24.45 -2.36
N ASN A 233 19.98 24.80 -2.94
CA ASN A 233 20.98 23.86 -3.42
C ASN A 233 21.27 22.78 -2.36
N ARG A 234 20.86 21.54 -2.63
CA ARG A 234 21.25 20.38 -1.82
C ARG A 234 22.65 19.93 -2.23
N LYS A 235 23.57 19.92 -1.26
CA LYS A 235 24.86 19.23 -1.37
C LYS A 235 24.59 17.74 -1.61
N SER A 236 25.09 17.23 -2.74
CA SER A 236 25.15 15.81 -3.06
C SER A 236 25.95 15.08 -1.98
N PHE A 237 25.30 14.16 -1.27
CA PHE A 237 25.95 13.21 -0.37
C PHE A 237 26.27 11.96 -1.20
N LYS A 238 27.54 11.74 -1.49
CA LYS A 238 28.01 10.52 -2.17
C LYS A 238 27.86 9.33 -1.21
N VAL A 239 26.97 8.42 -1.53
CA VAL A 239 26.86 7.10 -0.86
C VAL A 239 27.72 6.12 -1.65
N SER A 240 28.58 5.39 -0.92
CA SER A 240 29.52 4.40 -1.43
C SER A 240 28.80 3.15 -1.95
N GLU A 241 29.43 2.54 -2.96
CA GLU A 241 28.94 1.49 -3.83
C GLU A 241 28.32 0.26 -3.14
N GLY A 242 27.10 -0.08 -3.58
CA GLY A 242 26.38 -1.31 -3.23
C GLY A 242 24.87 -1.15 -3.42
N ASN A 243 24.37 -1.46 -4.63
CA ASN A 243 22.97 -1.30 -5.09
C ASN A 243 22.45 0.15 -5.17
N THR A 244 22.99 0.89 -6.13
CA THR A 244 22.55 2.23 -6.51
C THR A 244 21.09 2.22 -6.97
N MET A 245 20.19 2.80 -6.17
CA MET A 245 18.93 3.36 -6.68
C MET A 245 19.26 4.24 -7.90
N SER A 246 18.56 4.05 -9.01
CA SER A 246 18.66 4.91 -10.19
C SER A 246 18.57 6.39 -9.82
N ASP A 247 19.34 7.22 -10.52
CA ASP A 247 19.68 8.61 -10.17
C ASP A 247 18.50 9.57 -9.94
N VAL A 248 17.28 9.20 -10.35
CA VAL A 248 16.05 9.99 -10.13
C VAL A 248 14.90 9.06 -9.74
N LEU A 249 14.29 9.29 -8.57
CA LEU A 249 13.06 8.62 -8.17
C LEU A 249 11.85 9.42 -8.70
N PRO A 250 10.77 8.75 -9.13
CA PRO A 250 9.53 9.44 -9.54
C PRO A 250 8.94 10.36 -8.46
N THR A 251 9.25 10.08 -7.19
CA THR A 251 8.83 10.85 -6.03
C THR A 251 9.71 12.06 -5.72
N ASP A 252 10.87 12.22 -6.37
CA ASP A 252 11.77 13.35 -6.11
C ASP A 252 11.20 14.69 -6.62
N SER A 253 10.25 14.66 -7.56
CA SER A 253 9.52 15.85 -8.02
C SER A 253 8.35 16.25 -7.11
N CYS A 254 8.03 15.43 -6.10
CA CYS A 254 6.95 15.72 -5.16
C CYS A 254 7.41 16.70 -4.08
N LYS A 255 6.48 17.53 -3.58
CA LYS A 255 6.74 18.40 -2.44
C LYS A 255 7.13 17.54 -1.24
N THR A 256 8.21 17.92 -0.58
CA THR A 256 8.62 17.27 0.67
C THR A 256 7.90 17.96 1.83
N GLU A 257 7.18 17.18 2.61
CA GLU A 257 6.51 17.65 3.81
C GLU A 257 7.52 18.02 4.92
N GLY A 258 7.14 18.98 5.76
CA GLY A 258 7.96 19.44 6.88
C GLY A 258 8.22 18.35 7.91
N MET A 259 9.27 18.52 8.71
CA MET A 259 9.54 17.62 9.83
C MET A 259 8.42 17.74 10.86
N MET A 260 7.84 16.61 11.28
CA MET A 260 6.77 16.63 12.28
C MET A 260 7.31 17.07 13.65
N SER A 261 6.45 17.67 14.47
CA SER A 261 6.82 17.98 15.86
C SER A 261 6.81 16.72 16.73
N VAL A 262 7.58 16.73 17.82
CA VAL A 262 7.60 15.62 18.80
C VAL A 262 6.21 15.41 19.41
N THR A 263 5.51 16.49 19.73
CA THR A 263 4.15 16.43 20.28
C THR A 263 3.19 15.79 19.29
N SER A 264 3.24 16.17 18.01
CA SER A 264 2.43 15.54 16.96
C SER A 264 2.72 14.04 16.82
N TYR A 265 3.98 13.63 16.89
CA TYR A 265 4.37 12.21 16.82
C TYR A 265 3.77 11.39 17.97
N VAL A 266 3.87 11.91 19.20
CA VAL A 266 3.33 11.24 20.39
C VAL A 266 1.81 11.21 20.36
N THR A 267 1.16 12.30 19.93
CA THR A 267 -0.30 12.34 19.75
C THR A 267 -0.77 11.29 18.76
N ILE A 268 -0.07 11.11 17.63
CA ILE A 268 -0.39 10.06 16.65
C ILE A 268 -0.27 8.68 17.30
N LEU A 269 0.79 8.43 18.08
CA LEU A 269 0.95 7.16 18.79
C LEU A 269 -0.17 6.91 19.81
N GLU A 270 -0.55 7.94 20.57
CA GLU A 270 -1.64 7.89 21.54
C GLU A 270 -2.96 7.55 20.84
N ASP A 271 -3.26 8.22 19.72
CA ASP A 271 -4.47 7.97 18.95
C ASP A 271 -4.51 6.55 18.38
N LEU A 272 -3.39 6.05 17.85
CA LEU A 272 -3.32 4.70 17.28
C LEU A 272 -3.50 3.62 18.35
N LEU A 273 -2.81 3.76 19.49
CA LEU A 273 -2.83 2.77 20.56
C LEU A 273 -4.12 2.82 21.39
N LEU A 274 -4.51 4.00 21.86
CA LEU A 274 -5.58 4.14 22.85
C LEU A 274 -6.96 4.35 22.21
N ARG A 275 -7.03 5.09 21.10
CA ARG A 275 -8.32 5.44 20.47
C ARG A 275 -8.73 4.44 19.39
N LEU A 276 -7.82 4.17 18.46
CA LEU A 276 -8.07 3.28 17.32
C LEU A 276 -7.80 1.81 17.63
N GLN A 277 -7.10 1.52 18.74
CA GLN A 277 -6.77 0.17 19.22
C GLN A 277 -6.14 -0.71 18.12
N ILE A 278 -5.28 -0.11 17.29
CA ILE A 278 -4.50 -0.83 16.29
C ILE A 278 -3.14 -1.19 16.88
N ASN A 279 -2.59 -2.34 16.49
CA ASN A 279 -1.23 -2.68 16.89
C ASN A 279 -0.26 -1.67 16.28
N VAL A 280 0.70 -1.19 17.07
CA VAL A 280 1.68 -0.22 16.60
C VAL A 280 3.08 -0.80 16.68
N ALA A 281 3.87 -0.61 15.63
CA ALA A 281 5.28 -0.93 15.60
C ALA A 281 6.11 0.30 15.27
N ILE A 282 7.18 0.52 16.04
CA ILE A 282 8.10 1.64 15.85
C ILE A 282 9.42 1.12 15.31
N ALA A 283 9.82 1.62 14.15
CA ALA A 283 10.99 1.18 13.41
C ALA A 283 12.17 2.13 13.63
N LYS A 284 13.23 1.66 14.32
CA LYS A 284 14.45 2.43 14.60
C LYS A 284 15.67 1.78 13.95
N GLY A 285 16.60 2.59 13.42
CA GLY A 285 17.91 2.12 12.92
C GLY A 285 17.86 1.45 11.54
N PHE A 286 16.80 1.67 10.77
CA PHE A 286 16.67 1.09 9.43
C PHE A 286 17.58 1.73 8.38
N GLU A 287 18.19 2.88 8.68
CA GLU A 287 19.18 3.53 7.81
C GLU A 287 20.44 2.67 7.64
N ASP A 288 20.84 1.95 8.68
CA ASP A 288 22.02 1.08 8.72
C ASP A 288 21.69 -0.40 8.41
N LEU A 289 20.44 -0.69 7.99
CA LEU A 289 20.05 -2.06 7.68
C LEU A 289 20.76 -2.54 6.40
N ASP A 290 21.46 -3.67 6.50
CA ASP A 290 22.06 -4.35 5.36
C ASP A 290 21.07 -5.37 4.81
N PHE A 291 20.83 -5.34 3.49
CA PHE A 291 20.08 -6.41 2.86
C PHE A 291 20.97 -7.63 2.67
N PRO A 292 20.41 -8.85 2.83
CA PRO A 292 21.17 -10.07 2.57
C PRO A 292 21.61 -10.09 1.10
N SER A 293 22.91 -9.96 0.88
CA SER A 293 23.56 -10.23 -0.41
C SER A 293 24.03 -11.69 -0.41
N GLN A 294 24.02 -12.35 -1.57
CA GLN A 294 24.25 -13.79 -1.71
C GLN A 294 25.55 -14.31 -1.05
N ASP A 295 26.54 -13.45 -0.83
CA ASP A 295 27.88 -13.85 -0.38
C ASP A 295 28.19 -13.54 1.09
N ASN A 296 27.33 -12.86 1.86
CA ASN A 296 27.71 -12.43 3.21
C ASN A 296 26.57 -12.45 4.25
N HIS A 297 26.31 -13.63 4.83
CA HIS A 297 25.43 -13.81 5.98
C HIS A 297 26.21 -13.75 7.30
N SER A 298 26.85 -12.62 7.60
CA SER A 298 27.65 -12.44 8.83
C SER A 298 26.78 -12.33 10.09
N LYS A 299 25.58 -11.75 9.98
CA LYS A 299 24.63 -11.58 11.09
C LYS A 299 23.63 -12.75 11.13
N LYS A 300 23.62 -13.51 12.24
CA LYS A 300 22.86 -14.78 12.37
C LYS A 300 21.75 -14.77 13.42
N PHE A 301 21.70 -13.77 14.30
CA PHE A 301 20.81 -13.77 15.46
C PHE A 301 19.76 -12.66 15.36
N ILE A 302 18.57 -12.95 15.87
CA ILE A 302 17.50 -11.99 16.10
C ILE A 302 17.17 -12.08 17.59
N ASP A 303 17.54 -11.06 18.34
CA ASP A 303 17.29 -11.02 19.78
C ASP A 303 15.88 -10.51 20.03
N LEU A 304 15.06 -11.33 20.68
CA LEU A 304 13.71 -10.98 21.11
C LEU A 304 13.71 -10.75 22.62
N TRP A 305 13.30 -9.57 23.04
CA TRP A 305 13.19 -9.18 24.45
C TRP A 305 11.71 -9.04 24.83
N PRO A 306 11.00 -10.15 25.10
CA PRO A 306 9.61 -10.08 25.53
C PRO A 306 9.55 -9.46 26.91
N ILE A 307 9.04 -8.23 27.00
CA ILE A 307 8.71 -7.60 28.26
C ILE A 307 7.30 -8.05 28.65
N GLN A 308 7.15 -8.59 29.85
CA GLN A 308 5.87 -9.08 30.34
C GLN A 308 4.90 -7.91 30.46
N MET A 309 3.94 -7.83 29.54
CA MET A 309 2.79 -6.95 29.63
C MET A 309 1.60 -7.80 30.08
N SER A 310 1.09 -7.55 31.29
CA SER A 310 -0.19 -8.08 31.73
C SER A 310 -1.29 -7.12 31.26
N ALA A 311 -2.11 -7.56 30.31
CA ALA A 311 -3.27 -6.79 29.87
C ALA A 311 -4.52 -7.36 30.54
N GLU A 312 -5.22 -6.52 31.30
CA GLU A 312 -6.52 -6.83 31.88
C GLU A 312 -7.58 -6.56 30.81
N ILE A 313 -8.16 -7.63 30.24
CA ILE A 313 -9.23 -7.49 29.24
C ILE A 313 -10.54 -7.37 29.99
N THR A 314 -11.12 -6.16 29.99
CA THR A 314 -12.48 -5.93 30.49
C THR A 314 -13.48 -6.43 29.45
N THR A 315 -14.16 -7.54 29.73
CA THR A 315 -15.25 -8.01 28.86
C THR A 315 -16.47 -7.12 29.06
N ALA A 316 -17.00 -6.53 27.99
CA ALA A 316 -18.17 -5.64 28.01
C ALA A 316 -19.50 -6.39 28.32
N GLY A 317 -19.63 -6.93 29.53
CA GLY A 317 -20.84 -7.52 30.07
C GLY A 317 -20.74 -7.60 31.59
N GLU A 318 -21.75 -7.08 32.29
CA GLU A 318 -21.79 -6.74 33.73
C GLU A 318 -21.46 -7.86 34.74
N ASN A 319 -21.07 -9.07 34.34
CA ASN A 319 -20.89 -10.19 35.28
C ASN A 319 -19.79 -11.22 34.89
N ARG A 320 -18.75 -10.82 34.14
CA ARG A 320 -17.59 -11.71 33.89
C ARG A 320 -16.32 -11.18 34.55
N PRO A 321 -15.52 -12.03 35.22
CA PRO A 321 -14.27 -11.61 35.83
C PRO A 321 -13.28 -11.14 34.76
N ASN A 322 -12.54 -10.08 35.07
CA ASN A 322 -11.49 -9.55 34.21
C ASN A 322 -10.48 -10.65 33.89
N LEU A 323 -10.22 -10.87 32.61
CA LEU A 323 -9.31 -11.92 32.16
C LEU A 323 -7.91 -11.33 32.04
N LEU A 324 -7.03 -11.70 32.97
CA LEU A 324 -5.61 -11.34 32.92
C LEU A 324 -4.95 -12.18 31.83
N THR A 325 -4.62 -11.57 30.70
CA THR A 325 -3.86 -12.24 29.65
C THR A 325 -2.38 -11.94 29.82
N THR A 326 -1.55 -12.99 29.83
CA THR A 326 -0.09 -12.85 29.81
C THR A 326 0.42 -13.26 28.43
N ASN A 327 1.42 -12.55 27.92
CA ASN A 327 1.99 -12.81 26.58
C ASN A 327 2.52 -14.25 26.38
N PHE A 328 2.75 -15.02 27.45
CA PHE A 328 3.34 -16.36 27.40
C PHE A 328 2.35 -17.50 27.11
N ASP A 329 1.03 -17.27 27.21
CA ASP A 329 0.07 -18.34 26.94
C ASP A 329 0.03 -18.76 25.46
N THR A 330 0.52 -17.91 24.56
CA THR A 330 0.57 -18.15 23.10
C THR A 330 1.86 -18.85 22.65
N CYS A 331 2.91 -18.90 23.48
CA CYS A 331 4.23 -19.44 23.11
C CYS A 331 4.45 -20.91 23.52
N LYS A 332 3.47 -21.57 24.15
CA LYS A 332 3.54 -23.03 24.39
C LYS A 332 3.25 -23.80 23.11
N PHE A 333 4.21 -23.80 22.18
CA PHE A 333 4.30 -24.89 21.22
C PHE A 333 4.70 -26.14 22.00
N SER A 334 3.75 -27.07 22.14
CA SER A 334 4.00 -28.45 22.54
C SER A 334 4.92 -29.08 21.50
N ALA A 335 6.22 -29.07 21.76
CA ALA A 335 7.12 -30.08 21.23
C ALA A 335 6.87 -31.37 22.04
N SER A 336 5.87 -32.15 21.63
CA SER A 336 5.76 -33.54 22.05
C SER A 336 6.65 -34.36 21.12
N ASN A 337 7.63 -35.04 21.72
CA ASN A 337 8.49 -36.05 21.12
C ASN A 337 7.74 -37.10 20.28
#